data_AF-A0A662W2P0-F1
#
_entry.id   AF-A0A662W2P0-F1
#
_cell.length_a   1.000
_cell.length_b   1.000
_cell.length_c   1.000
_cell.angle_alpha   90.00
_cell.angle_beta   90.00
_cell.angle_gamma   90.00
#
_symmetry.space_group_name_H-M   'P 1'
#
loop_
_entity.id
_entity.type
_entity.pdbx_description
1 polymer ?
#
loop_
_entity_poly.entity_id
_entity_poly.type
_entity_poly.pdbx_seq_one_letter_code
_entity_poly.pdbx_strand_id
1 'polypeptide(L)'
;MNFFASWVFRCPRWIYFKLKYPEMERINPKLKKVGDLGERIALEFLKEKYRLYSTRKRSLYCNGFRITGKPDFKVLRGNDFEIVEVKRVSKIARIPKKRWIAQLNLYLKMEGIENGFILEISRDKIRKSKWRYNQSLFDKSIEFYEKIYESIKGNEIPKGRVGECLNCSFKELCLSHR
;
A
#
# COMPACT_ATOMS: atom_id res chain seq x y z
N MET A 1 -7.23 -17.25 1.80
CA MET A 1 -7.57 -15.85 2.17
C MET A 1 -6.84 -14.87 1.24
N ASN A 2 -7.41 -13.68 0.97
CA ASN A 2 -6.80 -12.69 0.08
C ASN A 2 -6.50 -11.38 0.80
N PHE A 3 -5.23 -11.03 0.95
CA PHE A 3 -4.79 -9.70 1.37
C PHE A 3 -4.44 -8.83 0.18
N PHE A 4 -4.37 -7.52 0.40
CA PHE A 4 -3.87 -6.56 -0.59
C PHE A 4 -2.55 -5.97 -0.14
N ALA A 5 -1.60 -5.80 -1.06
CA ALA A 5 -0.27 -5.24 -0.78
C ALA A 5 -0.33 -3.85 -0.11
N SER A 6 -1.35 -3.05 -0.43
CA SER A 6 -1.58 -1.73 0.18
C SER A 6 -2.00 -1.77 1.65
N TRP A 7 -2.25 -2.97 2.19
CA TRP A 7 -2.57 -3.20 3.59
C TRP A 7 -1.33 -3.48 4.45
N VAL A 8 -0.15 -3.65 3.85
CA VAL A 8 1.07 -4.00 4.58
C VAL A 8 1.36 -2.96 5.66
N PHE A 9 1.66 -3.43 6.87
CA PHE A 9 1.89 -2.60 8.06
C PHE A 9 0.76 -1.62 8.44
N ARG A 10 -0.47 -1.80 7.93
CA ARG A 10 -1.65 -1.14 8.53
C ARG A 10 -1.97 -1.74 9.89
N CYS A 11 -2.85 -1.09 10.64
CA CYS A 11 -3.44 -1.67 11.85
C CYS A 11 -3.97 -3.11 11.59
N PRO A 12 -3.43 -4.15 12.27
CA PRO A 12 -3.89 -5.54 12.12
C PRO A 12 -5.39 -5.70 12.35
N ARG A 13 -5.92 -4.97 13.33
CA ARG A 13 -7.34 -5.01 13.66
C ARG A 13 -8.23 -4.39 12.58
N TRP A 14 -7.74 -3.37 11.88
CA TRP A 14 -8.43 -2.84 10.70
C TRP A 14 -8.53 -3.91 9.60
N ILE A 15 -7.46 -4.69 9.38
CA ILE A 15 -7.46 -5.78 8.40
C ILE A 15 -8.40 -6.90 8.82
N TYR A 16 -8.39 -7.27 10.11
CA TYR A 16 -9.30 -8.26 10.69
C TYR A 16 -10.76 -7.88 10.44
N PHE A 17 -11.17 -6.67 10.84
CA PHE A 17 -12.54 -6.20 10.65
C PHE A 17 -12.89 -6.04 9.17
N LYS A 18 -11.96 -5.61 8.33
CA LYS A 18 -12.19 -5.52 6.89
C LYS A 18 -12.49 -6.87 6.23
N LEU A 19 -11.95 -7.96 6.77
CA LEU A 19 -12.19 -9.30 6.25
C LEU A 19 -13.42 -9.98 6.88
N LYS A 20 -13.69 -9.71 8.16
CA LYS A 20 -14.80 -10.34 8.91
C LYS A 20 -16.12 -9.58 8.81
N TYR A 21 -16.09 -8.26 8.70
CA TYR A 21 -17.26 -7.36 8.70
C TYR A 21 -17.13 -6.27 7.61
N PRO A 22 -16.92 -6.64 6.33
CA PRO A 22 -16.75 -5.67 5.25
C PRO A 22 -17.93 -4.69 5.10
N GLU A 23 -19.16 -5.13 5.41
CA GLU A 23 -20.39 -4.35 5.39
C GLU A 23 -20.40 -3.19 6.40
N MET A 24 -19.60 -3.29 7.46
CA MET A 24 -19.48 -2.26 8.50
C MET A 24 -18.46 -1.17 8.13
N GLU A 25 -17.76 -1.30 6.99
CA GLU A 25 -16.74 -0.33 6.60
C GLU A 25 -17.34 1.02 6.19
N ARG A 26 -17.09 2.08 6.97
CA ARG A 26 -17.45 3.44 6.58
C ARG A 26 -16.37 4.08 5.73
N ILE A 27 -16.53 4.00 4.41
CA ILE A 27 -15.59 4.59 3.44
C ILE A 27 -15.80 6.10 3.36
N ASN A 28 -14.72 6.87 3.50
CA ASN A 28 -14.77 8.32 3.27
C ASN A 28 -14.53 8.64 1.77
N PRO A 29 -15.56 9.03 1.00
CA PRO A 29 -15.44 9.28 -0.43
C PRO A 29 -14.50 10.45 -0.75
N LYS A 30 -14.29 11.40 0.17
CA LYS A 30 -13.34 12.50 -0.03
C LYS A 30 -11.90 11.97 -0.13
N LEU A 31 -11.54 10.94 0.65
CA LEU A 31 -10.20 10.35 0.60
C LEU A 31 -9.95 9.65 -0.74
N LYS A 32 -10.97 8.98 -1.30
CA LYS A 32 -10.88 8.37 -2.63
C LYS A 32 -10.62 9.43 -3.70
N LYS A 33 -11.44 10.49 -3.74
CA LYS A 33 -11.29 11.61 -4.69
C LYS A 33 -9.89 12.26 -4.63
N VAL A 34 -9.31 12.37 -3.42
CA VAL A 34 -7.95 12.90 -3.22
C VAL A 34 -6.89 11.96 -3.81
N GLY A 35 -7.06 10.65 -3.65
CA GLY A 35 -6.21 9.64 -4.29
C GLY A 35 -6.28 9.72 -5.81
N ASP A 36 -7.49 9.69 -6.38
CA ASP A 36 -7.74 9.74 -7.82
C ASP A 36 -7.15 11.02 -8.46
N LEU A 37 -7.24 12.16 -7.76
CA LEU A 37 -6.58 13.39 -8.21
C LEU A 37 -5.05 13.25 -8.23
N GLY A 38 -4.46 12.60 -7.22
CA GLY A 38 -3.03 12.31 -7.18
C GLY A 38 -2.57 11.45 -8.36
N GLU A 39 -3.31 10.39 -8.67
CA GLU A 39 -2.99 9.51 -9.82
C GLU A 39 -3.08 10.25 -11.15
N ARG A 40 -4.06 11.14 -11.33
CA ARG A 40 -4.16 11.98 -12.54
C ARG A 40 -2.97 12.93 -12.70
N ILE A 41 -2.58 13.62 -11.63
CA ILE A 41 -1.39 14.51 -11.65
C ILE A 41 -0.12 13.70 -11.92
N ALA A 42 0.01 12.52 -11.31
CA ALA A 42 1.14 11.62 -11.55
C ALA A 42 1.21 11.18 -13.01
N LEU A 43 0.08 10.82 -13.62
CA LEU A 43 0.03 10.38 -15.00
C LEU A 43 0.61 11.44 -15.95
N GLU A 44 0.18 12.70 -15.81
CA GLU A 44 0.68 13.79 -16.66
C GLU A 44 2.17 14.04 -16.43
N PHE A 45 2.61 14.12 -15.16
CA PHE A 45 4.03 14.27 -14.83
C PHE A 45 4.91 13.13 -15.37
N LEU A 46 4.39 11.89 -15.37
CA LEU A 46 5.15 10.72 -15.82
C LEU A 46 5.21 10.65 -17.34
N LYS A 47 4.13 10.99 -18.06
CA LYS A 47 4.11 11.01 -19.54
C LYS A 47 5.16 11.96 -20.13
N GLU A 48 5.38 13.11 -19.48
CA GLU A 48 6.38 14.09 -19.91
C GLU A 48 7.82 13.56 -19.81
N LYS A 49 8.07 12.60 -18.93
CA LYS A 49 9.43 12.19 -18.53
C LYS A 49 9.78 10.75 -18.87
N TYR A 50 8.78 9.91 -19.11
CA TYR A 50 8.97 8.47 -19.26
C TYR A 50 7.97 7.86 -20.24
N ARG A 51 8.37 6.75 -20.85
CA ARG A 51 7.43 5.87 -21.54
C ARG A 51 6.68 5.01 -20.52
N LEU A 52 5.36 5.11 -20.53
CA LEU A 52 4.46 4.37 -19.64
C LEU A 52 4.08 3.00 -20.23
N TYR A 53 3.92 2.02 -19.34
CA TYR A 53 3.49 0.66 -19.66
C TYR A 53 2.31 0.26 -18.79
N SER A 54 1.46 -0.63 -19.31
CA SER A 54 0.31 -1.14 -18.57
C SER A 54 0.75 -1.94 -17.34
N THR A 55 0.14 -1.66 -16.20
CA THR A 55 0.27 -2.47 -14.99
C THR A 55 -0.84 -3.52 -14.94
N ARG A 56 -0.54 -4.69 -14.37
CA ARG A 56 -1.50 -5.78 -14.21
C ARG A 56 -1.58 -6.17 -12.74
N LYS A 57 -2.72 -6.75 -12.35
CA LYS A 57 -2.86 -7.34 -11.01
C LYS A 57 -1.97 -8.58 -10.93
N ARG A 58 -1.18 -8.68 -9.87
CA ARG A 58 -0.31 -9.81 -9.55
C ARG A 58 -0.66 -10.35 -8.16
N SER A 59 -0.26 -11.60 -7.93
CA SER A 59 -0.44 -12.30 -6.67
C SER A 59 0.88 -12.91 -6.24
N LEU A 60 1.22 -12.76 -4.96
CA LEU A 60 2.17 -13.62 -4.28
C LEU A 60 1.39 -14.68 -3.53
N TYR A 61 1.79 -15.94 -3.68
CA TYR A 61 1.17 -17.07 -3.00
C TYR A 61 2.01 -17.43 -1.78
N CYS A 62 1.36 -17.44 -0.62
CA CYS A 62 1.93 -17.84 0.66
C CYS A 62 1.17 -19.07 1.17
N ASN A 63 1.64 -19.70 2.24
CA ASN A 63 0.93 -20.83 2.81
C ASN A 63 -0.43 -20.37 3.39
N GLY A 64 -1.53 -20.82 2.78
CA GLY A 64 -2.90 -20.54 3.26
C GLY A 64 -3.50 -19.16 2.88
N PHE A 65 -2.71 -18.24 2.35
CA PHE A 65 -3.18 -16.94 1.87
C PHE A 65 -2.41 -16.45 0.64
N ARG A 66 -2.95 -15.42 -0.02
CA ARG A 66 -2.25 -14.70 -1.09
C ARG A 66 -2.27 -13.21 -0.84
N ILE A 67 -1.26 -12.52 -1.33
CA ILE A 67 -1.17 -11.06 -1.33
C ILE A 67 -1.35 -10.59 -2.76
N THR A 68 -2.36 -9.77 -3.01
CA THR A 68 -2.67 -9.24 -4.35
C THR A 68 -2.36 -7.75 -4.46
N GLY A 69 -1.95 -7.33 -5.64
CA GLY A 69 -1.50 -5.97 -5.86
C GLY A 69 -1.53 -5.58 -7.32
N LYS A 70 -1.74 -4.30 -7.60
CA LYS A 70 -1.52 -3.71 -8.91
C LYS A 70 -0.76 -2.39 -8.66
N PRO A 71 0.45 -2.22 -9.20
CA PRO A 71 1.14 -0.95 -9.12
C PRO A 71 0.39 0.15 -9.88
N ASP A 72 0.52 1.39 -9.44
CA ASP A 72 -0.16 2.52 -10.08
C ASP A 72 0.37 2.71 -11.50
N PHE A 73 1.69 2.77 -11.65
CA PHE A 73 2.35 2.89 -12.96
C PHE A 73 3.61 2.01 -13.06
N LYS A 74 3.96 1.69 -14.31
CA LYS A 74 5.23 1.08 -14.70
C LYS A 74 5.84 1.97 -15.78
N VAL A 75 7.06 2.42 -15.57
CA VAL A 75 7.76 3.32 -16.49
C VAL A 75 9.04 2.67 -16.99
N LEU A 76 9.47 3.02 -18.21
CA LEU A 76 10.77 2.68 -18.73
C LEU A 76 11.72 3.88 -18.58
N ARG A 77 12.87 3.69 -17.94
CA ARG A 77 13.93 4.69 -17.76
C ARG A 77 15.22 4.15 -18.38
N GLY A 78 15.60 4.67 -19.54
CA GLY A 78 16.65 4.05 -20.35
C GLY A 78 16.18 2.67 -20.79
N ASN A 79 16.90 1.62 -20.38
CA ASN A 79 16.55 0.22 -20.67
C ASN A 79 15.90 -0.52 -19.50
N ASP A 80 15.74 0.14 -18.34
CA ASP A 80 15.25 -0.50 -17.12
C ASP A 80 13.80 -0.11 -16.82
N PHE A 81 12.99 -1.09 -16.42
CA PHE A 81 11.66 -0.82 -15.87
C PHE A 81 11.75 -0.37 -14.41
N GLU A 82 10.96 0.65 -14.05
CA GLU A 82 10.73 1.06 -12.67
C GLU A 82 9.23 0.98 -12.33
N ILE A 83 8.93 0.49 -11.12
CA ILE A 83 7.57 0.53 -10.57
C ILE A 83 7.34 1.85 -9.84
N VAL A 84 6.17 2.45 -10.04
CA VAL A 84 5.78 3.72 -9.42
C VAL A 84 4.59 3.53 -8.50
N GLU A 85 4.75 3.97 -7.26
CA GLU A 85 3.69 4.07 -6.26
C GLU A 85 3.35 5.55 -6.00
N VAL A 86 2.11 5.96 -6.18
CA VAL A 86 1.67 7.35 -6.05
C VAL A 86 1.03 7.61 -4.69
N LYS A 87 1.38 8.74 -4.10
CA LYS A 87 0.81 9.20 -2.82
C LYS A 87 0.48 10.69 -2.83
N ARG A 88 -0.81 11.00 -2.88
CA ARG A 88 -1.30 12.35 -2.57
C ARG A 88 -1.21 12.60 -1.07
N VAL A 89 -0.47 13.63 -0.69
CA VAL A 89 -0.23 14.01 0.71
C VAL A 89 -0.49 15.50 0.93
N SER A 90 -0.92 15.88 2.13
CA SER A 90 -1.02 17.32 2.48
C SER A 90 0.35 17.98 2.49
N LYS A 91 1.34 17.31 3.12
CA LYS A 91 2.74 17.74 3.21
C LYS A 91 3.66 16.56 2.94
N ILE A 92 4.67 16.77 2.10
CA ILE A 92 5.73 15.79 1.87
C ILE A 92 6.68 15.80 3.08
N ALA A 93 6.76 14.69 3.80
CA ALA A 93 7.65 14.48 4.93
C ALA A 93 9.09 14.19 4.45
N ARG A 94 10.11 14.23 5.31
CA ARG A 94 11.50 13.93 4.89
C ARG A 94 11.66 12.53 4.29
N ILE A 95 11.00 11.53 4.86
CA ILE A 95 11.03 10.13 4.39
C ILE A 95 9.59 9.66 4.16
N PRO A 96 9.29 8.94 3.06
CA PRO A 96 7.99 8.30 2.85
C PRO A 96 7.61 7.35 4.00
N LYS A 97 6.31 7.15 4.23
CA LYS A 97 5.85 6.24 5.30
C LYS A 97 6.34 4.82 5.03
N LYS A 98 6.82 4.13 6.08
CA LYS A 98 7.30 2.72 5.99
C LYS A 98 6.34 1.79 5.27
N ARG A 99 5.03 1.93 5.49
CA ARG A 99 4.00 1.12 4.81
C ARG A 99 3.96 1.33 3.29
N TRP A 100 4.25 2.54 2.81
CA TRP A 100 4.30 2.82 1.36
C TRP A 100 5.56 2.22 0.73
N ILE A 101 6.68 2.28 1.45
CA ILE A 101 7.94 1.64 1.04
C ILE A 101 7.75 0.12 0.97
N ALA A 102 7.11 -0.48 1.98
CA ALA A 102 6.79 -1.90 2.00
C ALA A 102 5.81 -2.31 0.89
N GLN A 103 4.79 -1.49 0.62
CA GLN A 103 3.86 -1.71 -0.48
C GLN A 103 4.59 -1.73 -1.82
N LEU A 104 5.46 -0.74 -2.08
CA LEU A 104 6.31 -0.70 -3.26
C LEU A 104 7.22 -1.95 -3.32
N ASN A 105 7.83 -2.35 -2.20
CA ASN A 105 8.69 -3.53 -2.13
C ASN A 105 7.97 -4.84 -2.50
N LEU A 106 6.70 -4.98 -2.10
CA LEU A 106 5.85 -6.11 -2.52
C LEU A 106 5.59 -6.08 -4.02
N TYR A 107 5.34 -4.90 -4.59
CA TYR A 107 5.16 -4.73 -6.04
C TYR A 107 6.42 -5.06 -6.84
N LEU A 108 7.59 -4.64 -6.35
CA LEU A 108 8.88 -4.98 -6.94
C LEU A 108 9.06 -6.51 -7.01
N LYS A 109 8.78 -7.22 -5.92
CA LYS A 109 8.81 -8.69 -5.91
C LYS A 109 7.79 -9.31 -6.87
N MET A 110 6.55 -8.81 -6.89
CA MET A 110 5.48 -9.30 -7.76
C MET A 110 5.78 -9.16 -9.25
N GLU A 111 6.48 -8.10 -9.63
CA GLU A 111 6.82 -7.81 -11.03
C GLU A 111 8.19 -8.34 -11.45
N GLY A 112 8.99 -8.87 -10.51
CA GLY A 112 10.38 -9.30 -10.78
C GLY A 112 11.30 -8.14 -11.16
N ILE A 113 11.05 -6.94 -10.60
CA ILE A 113 11.79 -5.71 -10.91
C ILE A 113 12.56 -5.26 -9.66
N GLU A 114 13.81 -4.83 -9.84
CA GLU A 114 14.63 -4.41 -8.72
C GLU A 114 14.35 -2.99 -8.24
N ASN A 115 13.96 -2.09 -9.13
CA ASN A 115 13.92 -0.66 -8.86
C ASN A 115 12.52 -0.07 -8.98
N GLY A 116 12.21 0.89 -8.12
CA GLY A 116 10.99 1.67 -8.19
C GLY A 116 11.11 2.98 -7.45
N PHE A 117 10.05 3.77 -7.47
CA PHE A 117 10.00 4.98 -6.68
C PHE A 117 8.60 5.30 -6.19
N ILE A 118 8.55 5.98 -5.05
CA ILE A 118 7.33 6.59 -4.55
C ILE A 118 7.26 8.01 -5.10
N LEU A 119 6.16 8.36 -5.74
CA LEU A 119 5.86 9.70 -6.22
C LEU A 119 4.86 10.37 -5.27
N GLU A 120 5.38 11.21 -4.39
CA GLU A 120 4.56 12.00 -3.46
C GLU A 120 4.17 13.32 -4.09
N ILE A 121 2.88 13.63 -4.02
CA ILE A 121 2.29 14.83 -4.61
C ILE A 121 1.64 15.64 -3.48
N SER A 122 2.18 16.82 -3.18
CA SER A 122 1.51 17.82 -2.35
C SER A 122 0.80 18.86 -3.23
N ARG A 123 0.24 19.93 -2.63
CA ARG A 123 -0.30 21.05 -3.43
C ARG A 123 0.80 21.76 -4.20
N ASP A 124 1.95 21.94 -3.57
CA ASP A 124 2.99 22.86 -4.07
C ASP A 124 4.21 22.16 -4.68
N LYS A 125 4.31 20.83 -4.56
CA LYS A 125 5.48 20.08 -5.01
C LYS A 125 5.19 18.62 -5.31
N ILE A 126 6.01 18.06 -6.19
CA ILE A 126 6.08 16.63 -6.50
C ILE A 126 7.47 16.14 -6.09
N ARG A 127 7.56 15.06 -5.33
CA ARG A 127 8.83 14.43 -4.94
C ARG A 127 8.87 12.98 -5.38
N LYS A 128 9.96 12.61 -6.05
CA LYS A 128 10.34 11.22 -6.35
C LYS A 128 11.33 10.72 -5.29
N SER A 129 11.00 9.60 -4.64
CA SER A 129 11.88 8.90 -3.70
C SER A 129 12.18 7.49 -4.22
N LYS A 130 13.43 7.22 -4.65
CA LYS A 130 13.84 5.93 -5.23
C LYS A 130 14.04 4.87 -4.15
N TRP A 131 13.68 3.63 -4.47
CA TRP A 131 13.85 2.46 -3.62
C TRP A 131 14.24 1.24 -4.46
N ARG A 132 15.16 0.44 -3.94
CA ARG A 132 15.49 -0.88 -4.47
C ARG A 132 14.76 -1.96 -3.67
N TYR A 133 14.47 -3.08 -4.30
CA TYR A 133 13.97 -4.27 -3.63
C TYR A 133 14.86 -4.62 -2.43
N ASN A 134 14.21 -4.96 -1.33
CA ASN A 134 14.84 -5.32 -0.07
C ASN A 134 14.19 -6.60 0.46
N GLN A 135 14.98 -7.68 0.52
CA GLN A 135 14.54 -9.00 0.98
C GLN A 135 14.08 -8.94 2.45
N SER A 136 14.83 -8.31 3.35
CA SER A 136 14.44 -8.20 4.77
C SER A 136 13.10 -7.50 4.97
N LEU A 137 12.81 -6.46 4.18
CA LEU A 137 11.52 -5.78 4.20
C LEU A 137 10.40 -6.64 3.62
N PHE A 138 10.70 -7.46 2.62
CA PHE A 138 9.78 -8.43 2.07
C PHE A 138 9.40 -9.46 3.13
N ASP A 139 10.39 -10.08 3.79
CA ASP A 139 10.16 -11.10 4.82
C ASP A 139 9.32 -10.55 5.97
N LYS A 140 9.64 -9.34 6.46
CA LYS A 140 8.83 -8.63 7.47
C LYS A 140 7.41 -8.34 7.01
N SER A 141 7.20 -8.15 5.70
CA SER A 141 5.87 -7.94 5.14
C SER A 141 5.06 -9.24 5.12
N ILE A 142 5.71 -10.37 4.81
CA ILE A 142 5.08 -11.70 4.88
C ILE A 142 4.73 -12.06 6.32
N GLU A 143 5.68 -11.92 7.26
CA GLU A 143 5.48 -12.16 8.69
C GLU A 143 4.31 -11.33 9.26
N PHE A 144 4.17 -10.08 8.80
CA PHE A 144 3.05 -9.23 9.17
C PHE A 144 1.69 -9.82 8.74
N TYR A 145 1.58 -10.34 7.51
CA TYR A 145 0.35 -10.97 7.04
C TYR A 145 0.10 -12.34 7.67
N GLU A 146 1.15 -13.12 7.92
CA GLU A 146 1.05 -14.41 8.62
C GLU A 146 0.43 -14.25 10.00
N LYS A 147 0.93 -13.29 10.81
CA LYS A 147 0.35 -13.01 12.14
C LYS A 147 -1.14 -12.67 12.09
N ILE A 148 -1.57 -11.93 11.08
CA ILE A 148 -2.97 -11.59 10.88
C ILE A 148 -3.77 -12.80 10.42
N TYR A 149 -3.22 -13.59 9.50
CA TYR A 149 -3.82 -14.80 9.00
C TYR A 149 -4.11 -15.80 10.12
N GLU A 150 -3.13 -16.02 11.01
CA GLU A 150 -3.29 -16.88 12.19
C GLU A 150 -4.35 -16.33 13.15
N SER A 151 -4.35 -15.02 13.41
CA SER A 151 -5.39 -14.39 14.24
C SER A 151 -6.80 -14.63 13.66
N ILE A 152 -6.96 -14.50 12.34
CA ILE A 152 -8.26 -14.73 11.68
C ILE A 152 -8.68 -16.21 11.75
N LYS A 153 -7.73 -17.14 11.60
CA LYS A 153 -7.97 -18.58 11.74
C LYS A 153 -8.38 -18.97 13.15
N GLY A 154 -7.71 -18.42 14.16
CA GLY A 154 -8.04 -18.62 15.58
C GLY A 154 -9.28 -17.85 16.04
N ASN A 155 -9.89 -17.03 15.18
CA ASN A 155 -10.97 -16.11 15.53
C ASN A 155 -10.59 -15.14 16.67
N GLU A 156 -9.31 -14.80 16.75
CA GLU A 156 -8.74 -13.89 17.73
C GLU A 156 -8.62 -12.49 17.12
N ILE A 157 -9.12 -11.49 17.84
CA ILE A 157 -8.99 -10.09 17.40
C ILE A 157 -7.53 -9.66 17.63
N PRO A 158 -6.74 -9.35 16.58
CA PRO A 158 -5.33 -9.01 16.75
C PRO A 158 -5.16 -7.68 17.49
N LYS A 159 -3.98 -7.47 18.09
CA LYS A 159 -3.64 -6.20 18.73
C LYS A 159 -3.74 -5.04 17.74
N GLY A 160 -4.42 -3.98 18.16
CA GLY A 160 -4.51 -2.73 17.40
C GLY A 160 -3.19 -1.97 17.38
N ARG A 161 -3.10 -0.98 16.49
CA ARG A 161 -1.98 -0.05 16.44
C ARG A 161 -2.44 1.34 16.86
N VAL A 162 -1.88 1.84 17.98
CA VAL A 162 -2.15 3.18 18.49
C VAL A 162 -1.73 4.24 17.46
N GLY A 163 -2.51 5.32 17.33
CA GLY A 163 -2.22 6.43 16.42
C GLY A 163 -2.76 6.31 14.99
N GLU A 164 -3.32 5.15 14.60
CA GLU A 164 -3.99 4.98 13.30
C GLU A 164 -5.53 5.11 13.38
N CYS A 165 -6.07 5.41 14.56
CA CYS A 165 -7.52 5.33 14.86
C CYS A 165 -8.34 6.52 14.33
N LEU A 166 -7.76 7.74 14.27
CA LEU A 166 -8.50 8.98 14.02
C LEU A 166 -9.33 8.95 12.71
N ASN A 167 -8.76 8.36 11.66
CA ASN A 167 -9.38 8.24 10.34
C ASN A 167 -9.70 6.78 9.97
N CYS A 168 -9.81 5.89 10.96
CA CYS A 168 -10.11 4.48 10.75
C CYS A 168 -11.59 4.29 10.35
N SER A 169 -11.84 3.56 9.26
CA SER A 169 -13.19 3.25 8.78
C SER A 169 -13.99 2.33 9.72
N PHE A 170 -13.32 1.71 10.69
CA PHE A 170 -13.90 0.83 11.73
C PHE A 170 -13.78 1.41 13.14
N LYS A 171 -13.54 2.73 13.29
CA LYS A 171 -13.32 3.34 14.62
C LYS A 171 -14.48 3.06 15.60
N GLU A 172 -15.72 3.10 15.11
CA GLU A 172 -16.93 2.88 15.93
C GLU A 172 -17.06 1.43 16.41
N LEU A 173 -16.53 0.47 15.65
CA LEU A 173 -16.54 -0.96 16.00
C LEU A 173 -15.35 -1.34 16.90
N CYS A 174 -14.24 -0.63 16.76
CA CYS A 174 -12.95 -1.03 17.33
C CYS A 174 -12.74 -0.47 18.74
N LEU A 175 -13.00 -1.21 19.82
CA LEU A 175 -12.89 -0.70 21.20
C LEU A 175 -11.50 -0.18 21.63
N SER A 176 -10.40 -0.49 20.94
CA SER A 176 -9.07 0.08 21.28
C SER A 176 -8.81 1.49 20.78
N HIS A 177 -9.86 2.25 20.46
CA HIS A 177 -9.77 3.71 20.40
C HIS A 177 -9.99 4.36 21.77
N ARG A 178 -10.50 3.60 22.76
CA ARG A 178 -10.68 4.01 24.15
C ARG A 178 -9.44 3.69 24.97
#